data_AF-A0A932J1R0-F1
#
_entry.id   AF-A0A932J1R0-F1
#
_cell.length_a   1.000
_cell.length_b   1.000
_cell.length_c   1.000
_cell.angle_alpha   90.00
_cell.angle_beta   90.00
_cell.angle_gamma   90.00
#
_symmetry.space_group_name_H-M   'P 1'
#
loop_
_entity.id
_entity.type
_entity.pdbx_description
1 polymer ?
#
loop_
_entity_poly.entity_id
_entity_poly.type
_entity_poly.pdbx_seq_one_letter_code
_entity_poly.pdbx_strand_id
1 'polypeptide(L)'
;MKPVRLPASATLALPRWGLFSLCFLYILPGLIGRDPWKNDDAAGFGIMWTMAHGSWQDWLWPNIAGLPMPEEGPLTFWLGALCIKLFGNVIGDVLASRLATVAFFL
;
A
#
# COMPACT_ATOMS: atom_id res chain seq x y z
N MET A 1 33.04 -9.75 29.72
CA MET A 1 31.57 -9.95 29.82
C MET A 1 31.33 -11.45 29.97
N LYS A 2 30.54 -11.92 30.96
CA LYS A 2 30.22 -13.34 31.11
C LYS A 2 29.17 -13.74 30.05
N PRO A 3 29.30 -14.89 29.37
CA PRO A 3 28.32 -15.33 28.38
C PRO A 3 26.98 -15.64 29.06
N VAL A 4 25.89 -15.10 28.52
CA VAL A 4 24.53 -15.40 28.96
C VAL A 4 24.21 -16.84 28.58
N ARG A 5 23.81 -17.65 29.56
CA ARG A 5 23.36 -19.03 29.34
C ARG A 5 21.83 -19.03 29.27
N LEU A 6 21.28 -19.23 28.08
CA LEU A 6 19.84 -19.39 27.89
C LEU A 6 19.49 -20.88 27.80
N PRO A 7 18.39 -21.33 28.44
CA PRO A 7 17.87 -22.68 28.24
C PRO A 7 17.35 -22.84 26.81
N ALA A 8 17.42 -24.07 26.25
CA ALA A 8 17.00 -24.35 24.87
C ALA A 8 15.54 -23.95 24.58
N SER A 9 14.65 -24.03 25.58
CA SER A 9 13.26 -23.58 25.49
C SER A 9 13.10 -22.06 25.31
N ALA A 10 14.07 -21.27 25.78
CA ALA A 10 14.09 -19.82 25.61
C ALA A 10 14.77 -19.38 24.29
N THR A 11 15.28 -20.32 23.49
CA THR A 11 15.93 -20.04 22.19
C THR A 11 15.05 -20.46 21.01
N LEU A 12 13.77 -20.75 21.25
CA LEU A 12 12.83 -21.00 20.17
C LEU A 12 12.67 -19.73 19.34
N ALA A 13 12.79 -19.87 18.02
CA ALA A 13 12.55 -18.77 17.10
C ALA A 13 11.11 -18.29 17.26
N LEU A 14 10.92 -16.96 17.22
CA LEU A 14 9.59 -16.37 17.26
C LEU A 14 8.74 -16.97 16.13
N PRO A 15 7.49 -17.41 16.40
CA PRO A 15 6.64 -17.94 15.36
C PRO A 15 6.39 -16.87 14.30
N ARG A 16 6.68 -17.18 13.04
CA ARG A 16 6.53 -16.25 11.90
C ARG A 16 5.12 -15.66 11.82
N TRP A 17 4.11 -16.45 12.15
CA TRP A 17 2.72 -16.02 12.25
C TRP A 17 2.50 -14.91 13.28
N GLY A 18 3.23 -14.91 14.40
CA GLY A 18 3.18 -13.84 15.39
C GLY A 18 3.70 -12.52 14.82
N LEU A 19 4.77 -12.56 14.02
CA LEU A 19 5.31 -11.37 13.34
C LEU A 19 4.31 -10.82 12.31
N PHE A 20 3.77 -11.67 11.44
CA PHE A 20 2.75 -11.23 10.48
C PHE A 20 1.52 -10.65 11.17
N SER A 21 1.04 -11.27 12.24
CA SER A 21 -0.10 -10.77 13.02
C SER A 21 0.18 -9.38 13.58
N LEU A 22 1.38 -9.16 14.13
CA LEU A 22 1.78 -7.85 14.64
C LEU A 22 1.84 -6.80 13.53
N CYS A 23 2.39 -7.15 12.36
CA CYS A 23 2.40 -6.30 11.17
C CYS A 23 0.98 -5.92 10.71
N PHE A 24 0.08 -6.89 10.64
CA PHE A 24 -1.33 -6.65 10.26
C PHE A 24 -2.06 -5.77 11.28
N LEU A 25 -1.90 -6.06 12.57
CA LEU A 25 -2.52 -5.27 13.66
C LEU A 25 -2.04 -3.81 13.65
N TYR A 26 -0.80 -3.58 13.22
CA TYR A 26 -0.24 -2.24 13.09
C TYR A 26 -0.83 -1.48 11.88
N ILE A 27 -0.88 -2.12 10.71
CA ILE A 27 -1.19 -1.40 9.47
C ILE A 27 -2.70 -1.29 9.16
N LEU A 28 -3.50 -2.32 9.47
CA LEU A 28 -4.91 -2.37 9.07
C LEU A 28 -5.76 -1.22 9.63
N PRO A 29 -5.68 -0.85 10.93
CA PRO A 29 -6.43 0.29 11.46
C PRO A 29 -6.02 1.62 10.81
N GLY A 30 -4.77 1.71 10.37
CA GLY A 30 -4.22 2.87 9.68
C GLY A 30 -4.56 2.93 8.19
N LEU A 31 -5.24 1.93 7.60
CA LEU A 31 -5.59 1.92 6.17
C LEU A 31 -7.10 1.95 5.92
N ILE A 32 -7.89 1.39 6.84
CA ILE A 32 -9.33 1.22 6.69
C ILE A 32 -10.08 2.36 7.38
N GLY A 33 -11.17 2.83 6.78
CA GLY A 33 -12.12 3.74 7.44
C GLY A 33 -11.66 5.20 7.55
N ARG A 34 -10.62 5.60 6.81
CA ARG A 34 -10.19 7.00 6.68
C ARG A 34 -10.12 7.44 5.23
N ASP A 35 -10.52 8.66 4.96
CA ASP A 35 -10.28 9.27 3.65
C ASP A 35 -8.83 9.75 3.52
N PRO A 36 -8.34 10.01 2.29
CA PRO A 36 -7.05 10.65 2.09
C PRO A 36 -7.06 12.06 2.68
N TRP A 37 -6.32 12.26 3.77
CA TRP A 37 -6.30 13.53 4.52
C TRP A 37 -5.02 14.33 4.29
N LYS A 38 -3.93 13.67 3.93
CA LYS A 38 -2.65 14.30 3.60
C LYS A 38 -2.61 14.57 2.10
N ASN A 39 -2.06 15.71 1.69
CA ASN A 39 -1.92 16.06 0.28
C ASN A 39 -1.23 14.96 -0.53
N ASP A 40 -0.18 14.34 0.00
CA ASP A 40 0.53 13.25 -0.68
C ASP A 40 -0.37 12.01 -0.90
N ASP A 41 -1.23 11.66 0.08
CA ASP A 41 -2.16 10.52 -0.01
C ASP A 41 -3.25 10.82 -1.05
N ALA A 42 -3.75 12.05 -1.08
CA ALA A 42 -4.74 12.50 -2.06
C ALA A 42 -4.15 12.59 -3.48
N ALA A 43 -2.93 13.12 -3.63
CA ALA A 43 -2.24 13.21 -4.90
C ALA A 43 -1.93 11.82 -5.46
N GLY A 44 -1.36 10.93 -4.64
CA GLY A 44 -1.10 9.55 -5.03
C GLY A 44 -2.37 8.81 -5.43
N PHE A 45 -3.45 8.94 -4.65
CA PHE A 45 -4.76 8.41 -5.03
C PHE A 45 -5.24 8.96 -6.37
N GLY A 46 -5.14 10.27 -6.59
CA GLY A 46 -5.53 10.92 -7.83
C GLY A 46 -4.77 10.38 -9.05
N ILE A 47 -3.48 10.12 -8.92
CA ILE A 47 -2.67 9.50 -9.99
C ILE A 47 -3.17 8.08 -10.28
N MET A 48 -3.31 7.24 -9.24
CA MET A 48 -3.78 5.85 -9.40
C MET A 48 -5.18 5.79 -10.01
N TRP A 49 -6.07 6.68 -9.58
CA TRP A 49 -7.43 6.76 -10.08
C TRP A 49 -7.47 7.19 -11.54
N THR A 50 -6.66 8.19 -11.91
CA THR A 50 -6.53 8.66 -13.29
C THR A 50 -5.94 7.58 -14.19
N MET A 51 -4.94 6.83 -13.72
CA MET A 51 -4.43 5.66 -14.44
C MET A 51 -5.49 4.56 -14.58
N ALA A 52 -6.24 4.26 -13.52
CA ALA A 52 -7.23 3.20 -13.55
C ALA A 52 -8.40 3.49 -14.51
N HIS A 53 -8.83 4.75 -14.60
CA HIS A 53 -9.99 5.18 -15.41
C HIS A 53 -9.61 5.81 -16.76
N GLY A 54 -8.35 6.17 -16.95
CA GLY A 54 -7.84 6.82 -18.15
C GLY A 54 -7.47 5.88 -19.28
N SER A 55 -6.67 6.41 -20.19
CA SER A 55 -6.13 5.77 -21.38
C SER A 55 -4.80 5.06 -21.11
N TRP A 56 -4.28 4.31 -22.09
CA TRP A 56 -2.95 3.71 -22.01
C TRP A 56 -1.82 4.75 -21.82
N GLN A 57 -2.02 5.99 -22.27
CA GLN A 57 -1.01 7.06 -22.12
C GLN A 57 -0.88 7.48 -20.66
N ASP A 58 -1.99 7.47 -19.90
CA ASP A 58 -2.01 7.81 -18.48
C ASP A 58 -1.20 6.82 -17.64
N TRP A 59 -1.05 5.58 -18.11
CA TRP A 59 -0.20 4.58 -17.47
C TRP A 59 1.29 4.91 -17.65
N LEU A 60 1.67 5.55 -18.74
CA LEU A 60 3.07 5.91 -19.00
C LEU A 60 3.46 7.21 -18.29
N TRP A 61 2.51 8.16 -18.16
CA TRP A 61 2.75 9.50 -17.65
C TRP A 61 1.84 9.81 -16.45
N PRO A 62 2.38 9.75 -15.21
CA PRO A 62 1.63 10.10 -14.01
C PRO A 62 1.01 11.48 -14.11
N ASN A 63 -0.31 11.53 -13.95
CA ASN A 63 -1.07 12.76 -13.97
C ASN A 63 -2.33 12.65 -13.11
N ILE A 64 -2.84 13.79 -12.66
CA ILE A 64 -4.06 13.89 -11.87
C ILE A 64 -5.07 14.68 -12.70
N ALA A 65 -6.06 14.01 -13.27
CA ALA A 65 -7.07 14.64 -14.12
C ALA A 65 -6.48 15.56 -15.21
N GLY A 66 -5.39 15.13 -15.85
CA GLY A 66 -4.69 15.90 -16.89
C GLY A 66 -3.61 16.86 -16.40
N LEU A 67 -3.42 17.02 -15.08
CA LEU A 67 -2.30 17.76 -14.51
C LEU A 67 -1.08 16.84 -14.38
N PRO A 68 0.00 17.05 -15.16
CA PRO A 68 1.17 16.17 -15.13
C PRO A 68 1.92 16.27 -13.81
N MET A 69 2.38 15.12 -13.30
CA MET A 69 3.19 14.98 -12.09
C MET A 69 4.56 14.38 -12.47
N PRO A 70 5.50 15.19 -13.00
CA PRO A 70 6.77 14.67 -13.54
C PRO A 70 7.76 14.20 -12.47
N GLU A 71 7.58 14.63 -11.22
CA GLU A 71 8.42 14.23 -10.08
C GLU A 71 8.10 12.79 -9.59
N GLU A 72 6.96 12.25 -10.02
CA GLU A 72 6.40 10.97 -9.59
C GLU A 72 6.69 9.90 -10.66
N GLY A 73 7.18 8.72 -10.25
CA GLY A 73 7.43 7.59 -11.15
C GLY A 73 6.22 6.66 -11.26
N PRO A 74 5.94 6.01 -12.40
CA PRO A 74 4.68 5.29 -12.63
C PRO A 74 4.57 3.92 -11.91
N LEU A 75 5.70 3.31 -11.52
CA LEU A 75 5.75 1.91 -11.07
C LEU A 75 4.87 1.64 -9.84
N THR A 76 4.93 2.50 -8.83
CA THR A 76 4.14 2.38 -7.59
C THR A 76 2.65 2.57 -7.89
N PHE A 77 2.32 3.48 -8.80
CA PHE A 77 0.94 3.79 -9.18
C PHE A 77 0.30 2.71 -10.05
N TRP A 78 1.07 1.97 -10.84
CA TRP A 78 0.55 0.83 -11.60
C TRP A 78 -0.10 -0.22 -10.70
N LEU A 79 0.55 -0.55 -9.58
CA LEU A 79 0.03 -1.54 -8.65
C LEU A 79 -1.26 -1.05 -8.00
N GLY A 80 -1.30 0.21 -7.58
CA GLY A 80 -2.52 0.80 -7.04
C GLY A 80 -3.65 0.91 -8.07
N ALA A 81 -3.34 1.33 -9.30
CA ALA A 81 -4.32 1.40 -10.40
C ALA A 81 -4.86 0.02 -10.79
N LEU A 82 -4.02 -1.02 -10.76
CA LEU A 82 -4.45 -2.41 -10.94
C LEU A 82 -5.36 -2.86 -9.81
N CYS A 83 -5.04 -2.55 -8.55
CA CYS A 83 -5.91 -2.86 -7.43
C CYS A 83 -7.27 -2.14 -7.55
N ILE A 84 -7.29 -0.87 -7.98
CA ILE A 84 -8.53 -0.13 -8.28
C ILE A 84 -9.34 -0.86 -9.36
N LYS A 85 -8.72 -1.25 -10.49
CA LYS A 85 -9.43 -1.98 -11.55
C LYS A 85 -10.01 -3.31 -11.09
N LEU A 86 -9.31 -4.04 -10.24
CA LEU A 86 -9.71 -5.38 -9.80
C LEU A 86 -10.74 -5.35 -8.67
N PHE A 87 -10.59 -4.42 -7.73
CA PHE A 87 -11.35 -4.42 -6.47
C PHE A 87 -12.19 -3.15 -6.24
N GLY A 88 -12.00 -2.08 -7.02
CA GLY A 88 -12.69 -0.80 -6.85
C GLY A 88 -14.22 -0.95 -6.85
N ASN A 89 -14.77 -1.81 -7.69
CA ASN A 89 -16.21 -2.09 -7.75
C ASN A 89 -16.79 -2.75 -6.48
N VAL A 90 -15.95 -3.40 -5.65
CA VAL A 90 -16.40 -4.17 -4.48
C VAL A 90 -16.17 -3.41 -3.19
N ILE A 91 -15.00 -2.78 -3.04
CA ILE A 91 -14.56 -2.14 -1.79
C ILE A 91 -14.38 -0.62 -1.91
N GLY A 92 -14.61 -0.05 -3.09
CA GLY A 92 -14.38 1.36 -3.40
C GLY A 92 -12.94 1.67 -3.79
N ASP A 93 -12.75 2.65 -4.67
CA ASP A 93 -11.44 2.98 -5.26
C ASP A 93 -10.40 3.39 -4.21
N VAL A 94 -10.81 4.10 -3.16
CA VAL A 94 -9.91 4.57 -2.09
C VAL A 94 -9.34 3.40 -1.29
N LEU A 95 -10.15 2.39 -0.98
CA LEU A 95 -9.69 1.22 -0.24
C LEU A 95 -8.90 0.29 -1.17
N ALA A 96 -9.34 0.16 -2.42
CA ALA A 96 -8.66 -0.62 -3.44
C ALA A 96 -7.25 -0.10 -3.73
N SER A 97 -7.04 1.21 -3.87
CA SER A 97 -5.70 1.80 -4.10
C SER A 97 -4.71 1.44 -2.99
N ARG A 98 -5.20 1.34 -1.75
CA ARG A 98 -4.41 1.02 -0.55
C ARG A 98 -4.04 -0.45 -0.40
N LEU A 99 -4.66 -1.35 -1.17
CA LEU A 99 -4.27 -2.77 -1.17
C LEU A 99 -2.82 -2.96 -1.62
N ALA A 100 -2.34 -2.12 -2.55
CA ALA A 100 -0.95 -2.13 -2.96
C ALA A 100 0.00 -1.86 -1.76
N THR A 101 -0.38 -0.94 -0.86
CA THR A 101 0.39 -0.65 0.36
C THR A 101 0.46 -1.85 1.31
N VAL A 102 -0.65 -2.59 1.47
CA VAL A 102 -0.67 -3.83 2.27
C VAL A 102 0.28 -4.86 1.66
N ALA A 103 0.28 -5.00 0.32
CA ALA A 103 1.13 -5.95 -0.39
C ALA A 103 2.62 -5.62 -0.25
N PHE A 104 2.99 -4.33 -0.27
CA PHE A 104 4.40 -3.92 -0.10
C PHE A 104 4.92 -4.00 1.33
N PHE A 105 4.04 -3.94 2.32
CA PHE A 105 4.43 -3.97 3.74
C PHE A 105 4.75 -5.39 4.25
N LEU A 106 4.24 -6.43 3.58
CA LEU A 106 4.40 -7.83 3.94
C LEU A 106 5.55 -8.50 3.16
#